data_AF-A0A1Q9N1W2-F1
#
_entry.id   AF-A0A1Q9N1W2-F1
#
_cell.length_a   1.000
_cell.length_b   1.000
_cell.length_c   1.000
_cell.angle_alpha   90.00
_cell.angle_beta   90.00
_cell.angle_gamma   90.00
#
_symmetry.space_group_name_H-M   'P 1'
#
loop_
_entity.id
_entity.type
_entity.pdbx_description
1 polymer ?
#
loop_
_entity_poly.entity_id
_entity_poly.type
_entity_poly.pdbx_seq_one_letter_code
_entity_poly.pdbx_strand_id
1 'polypeptide(L)'
;MGSNKIMKKTNLKLFQSGANHPKWKGGISVGENKKKYQQERRKVLREKKGLPPLAPRISRFPGLSSKERLRQIRLTVLRHYSGFIPKCACCGENEIKFLAIDHINGGGTRHRKTMVNGKGGNMAAWLLKNGLPEGYQILCHNCNMAKGFWGSCPHKTL
;
A
#
# COMPACT_ATOMS: atom_id res chain seq x y z
N MET A 1 -7.99 40.07 20.23
CA MET A 1 -8.90 40.23 19.09
C MET A 1 -8.35 39.34 17.98
N GLY A 2 -8.86 38.13 17.79
CA GLY A 2 -10.24 37.85 17.38
C GLY A 2 -10.12 37.30 15.96
N SER A 3 -9.94 35.99 15.80
CA SER A 3 -11.04 35.04 15.52
C SER A 3 -11.67 35.24 14.14
N ASN A 4 -11.51 34.25 13.25
CA ASN A 4 -12.66 33.68 12.55
C ASN A 4 -12.26 32.35 11.90
N LYS A 5 -12.71 31.23 12.48
CA LYS A 5 -13.86 30.41 12.05
C LYS A 5 -13.48 29.52 10.86
N ILE A 6 -13.16 28.25 11.10
CA ILE A 6 -14.13 27.15 11.25
C ILE A 6 -15.20 27.22 10.15
N MET A 7 -15.03 26.40 9.12
CA MET A 7 -16.16 25.71 8.50
C MET A 7 -15.92 24.21 8.59
N LYS A 8 -16.56 23.61 9.60
CA LYS A 8 -17.02 22.23 9.58
C LYS A 8 -17.98 22.08 8.39
N LYS A 9 -17.87 20.99 7.63
CA LYS A 9 -18.94 20.00 7.47
C LYS A 9 -18.46 18.88 6.54
N THR A 10 -18.21 17.75 7.17
CA THR A 10 -18.34 16.39 6.64
C THR A 10 -19.51 16.25 5.67
N ASN A 11 -19.27 15.59 4.53
CA ASN A 11 -20.30 14.78 3.90
C ASN A 11 -19.69 13.42 3.52
N LEU A 12 -19.66 12.57 4.54
CA LEU A 12 -19.60 11.13 4.39
C LEU A 12 -20.93 10.71 3.71
N LYS A 13 -20.92 10.46 2.40
CA LYS A 13 -21.89 9.56 1.76
C LYS A 13 -21.10 8.34 1.33
N LEU A 14 -20.97 7.40 2.26
CA LEU A 14 -21.74 6.16 2.26
C LEU A 14 -21.45 5.33 1.01
N PHE A 15 -20.51 4.41 1.22
CA PHE A 15 -20.54 3.09 0.62
C PHE A 15 -21.98 2.55 0.71
N GLN A 16 -22.69 2.46 -0.40
CA GLN A 16 -23.86 1.60 -0.51
C GLN A 16 -23.61 0.66 -1.67
N SER A 17 -23.43 -0.60 -1.29
CA SER A 17 -23.59 -1.79 -2.11
C SER A 17 -24.86 -1.71 -2.95
N GLY A 18 -24.75 -1.98 -4.24
CA GLY A 18 -25.91 -2.12 -5.12
C GLY A 18 -25.49 -2.78 -6.41
N ALA A 19 -25.70 -4.09 -6.48
CA ALA A 19 -25.75 -4.81 -7.74
C ALA A 19 -26.75 -4.11 -8.66
N ASN A 20 -26.28 -3.56 -9.78
CA ASN A 20 -27.06 -3.27 -10.98
C ASN A 20 -26.08 -2.83 -12.07
N HIS A 21 -25.49 -3.80 -12.76
CA HIS A 21 -24.77 -3.55 -14.01
C HIS A 21 -25.85 -3.41 -15.10
N PRO A 22 -26.09 -2.22 -15.69
CA PRO A 22 -26.94 -2.16 -16.86
C PRO A 22 -26.23 -2.90 -17.99
N LYS A 23 -26.95 -3.81 -18.66
CA LYS A 23 -26.53 -4.46 -19.90
C LYS A 23 -26.10 -3.36 -20.88
N TRP A 24 -24.81 -3.31 -21.20
CA TRP A 24 -24.29 -2.41 -22.23
C TRP A 24 -24.82 -2.91 -23.59
N LYS A 25 -25.94 -2.34 -24.04
CA LYS A 25 -26.45 -2.46 -25.42
C LYS A 25 -25.80 -1.36 -26.24
N GLY A 26 -24.84 -1.73 -27.07
CA GLY A 26 -24.17 -0.80 -27.97
C GLY A 26 -22.76 -1.25 -28.27
N GLY A 27 -22.60 -2.10 -29.28
CA GLY A 27 -21.30 -2.32 -29.89
C GLY A 27 -20.78 -0.98 -30.42
N ILE A 28 -19.57 -0.58 -30.01
CA ILE A 28 -18.88 0.58 -30.58
C ILE A 28 -17.63 0.07 -31.29
N SER A 29 -17.53 0.41 -32.56
CA SER A 29 -16.49 0.04 -33.51
C SER A 29 -15.08 0.36 -33.00
N VAL A 30 -14.19 -0.61 -33.21
CA VAL A 30 -12.76 -0.57 -32.86
C VAL A 30 -12.02 0.26 -33.93
N GLY A 31 -11.80 1.54 -33.71
CA GLY A 31 -10.98 2.33 -34.65
C GLY A 31 -10.68 3.76 -34.19
N GLU A 32 -11.70 4.61 -34.14
CA GLU A 32 -11.51 6.06 -33.96
C GLU A 32 -11.28 6.47 -32.49
N ASN A 33 -11.71 5.62 -31.55
CA ASN A 33 -11.69 5.92 -30.13
C ASN A 33 -10.33 5.69 -29.43
N LYS A 34 -9.30 5.22 -30.15
CA LYS A 34 -7.98 4.93 -29.57
C LYS A 34 -7.23 6.19 -29.17
N LYS A 35 -7.28 7.26 -29.99
CA LYS A 35 -6.61 8.54 -29.70
C LYS A 35 -7.28 9.27 -28.54
N LYS A 36 -8.61 9.29 -28.52
CA LYS A 36 -9.41 9.89 -27.44
C LYS A 36 -9.18 9.17 -26.10
N TYR A 37 -9.21 7.84 -26.10
CA TYR A 37 -8.85 7.03 -24.93
C TYR A 37 -7.42 7.30 -24.44
N GLN A 38 -6.46 7.43 -25.36
CA GLN A 38 -5.07 7.75 -24.99
C GLN A 38 -4.89 9.17 -24.43
N GLN A 39 -5.62 10.16 -24.96
CA GLN A 39 -5.64 11.54 -24.45
C GLN A 39 -6.28 11.60 -23.06
N GLU A 40 -7.44 10.99 -22.86
CA GLU A 40 -8.12 10.92 -21.55
C GLU A 40 -7.24 10.23 -20.50
N ARG A 41 -6.62 9.11 -20.86
CA ARG A 41 -5.66 8.42 -19.99
C ARG A 41 -4.46 9.30 -19.64
N ARG A 42 -3.94 10.10 -20.58
CA ARG A 42 -2.85 11.06 -20.32
C ARG A 42 -3.28 12.16 -19.36
N LYS A 43 -4.51 12.66 -19.48
CA LYS A 43 -5.07 13.71 -18.62
C LYS A 43 -5.22 13.23 -17.17
N VAL A 44 -5.82 12.06 -16.97
CA VAL A 44 -5.94 11.40 -15.65
C VAL A 44 -4.56 11.13 -15.02
N LEU A 45 -3.57 10.72 -15.82
CA LEU A 45 -2.19 10.53 -15.35
C LEU A 45 -1.49 11.85 -14.98
N ARG A 46 -1.85 12.96 -15.62
CA ARG A 46 -1.30 14.30 -15.38
C ARG A 46 -1.91 14.94 -14.13
N GLU A 47 -3.21 14.77 -13.91
CA GLU A 47 -3.89 15.16 -12.67
C GLU A 47 -3.34 14.37 -11.46
N LYS A 48 -3.00 13.09 -11.67
CA LYS A 48 -2.28 12.29 -10.67
C LYS A 48 -0.84 12.76 -10.37
N LYS A 49 -0.23 13.66 -11.16
CA LYS A 49 1.12 14.19 -10.88
C LYS A 49 1.16 15.18 -9.71
N GLY A 50 0.01 15.69 -9.26
CA GLY A 50 -0.10 16.47 -8.02
C GLY A 50 -0.15 15.60 -6.75
N LEU A 51 -0.15 14.27 -6.89
CA LEU A 51 0.03 13.35 -5.77
C LEU A 51 1.52 13.24 -5.43
N PRO A 52 1.89 13.04 -4.15
CA PRO A 52 3.27 12.87 -3.71
C PRO A 52 4.00 11.83 -4.57
N PRO A 53 5.34 11.97 -4.74
CA PRO A 53 6.13 11.21 -5.71
C PRO A 53 5.77 9.74 -5.63
N LEU A 54 5.11 9.25 -6.69
CA LEU A 54 4.56 7.91 -6.78
C LEU A 54 5.62 6.91 -6.30
N ALA A 55 5.25 6.18 -5.26
CA ALA A 55 5.91 4.96 -4.81
C ALA A 55 6.55 4.25 -6.01
N PRO A 56 7.83 3.83 -5.94
CA PRO A 56 8.59 3.39 -7.08
C PRO A 56 7.77 2.40 -7.92
N ARG A 57 7.48 2.77 -9.17
CA ARG A 57 6.65 1.92 -10.02
C ARG A 57 7.36 0.59 -10.21
N ILE A 58 6.62 -0.51 -10.19
CA ILE A 58 7.12 -1.87 -10.47
C ILE A 58 7.87 -1.92 -11.83
N SER A 59 7.50 -1.04 -12.77
CA SER A 59 8.16 -0.84 -14.06
C SER A 59 9.59 -0.30 -13.98
N ARG A 60 10.08 0.15 -12.81
CA ARG A 60 11.47 0.61 -12.61
C ARG A 60 12.50 -0.52 -12.56
N PHE A 61 12.06 -1.78 -12.64
CA PHE A 61 12.95 -2.96 -12.63
C PHE A 61 12.85 -3.76 -13.95
N PRO A 62 13.24 -3.18 -15.10
CA PRO A 62 13.32 -3.93 -16.35
C PRO A 62 14.40 -5.01 -16.26
N GLY A 63 14.22 -6.13 -16.98
CA GLY A 63 15.22 -7.22 -17.04
C GLY A 63 15.35 -8.11 -15.80
N LEU A 64 14.71 -7.78 -14.66
CA LEU A 64 14.76 -8.62 -13.46
C LEU A 64 13.84 -9.84 -13.54
N SER A 65 14.33 -10.98 -13.05
CA SER A 65 13.48 -12.14 -12.76
C SER A 65 12.37 -11.77 -11.77
N SER A 66 11.26 -12.50 -11.77
CA SER A 66 10.16 -12.28 -10.82
C SER A 66 10.64 -12.31 -9.36
N LYS A 67 11.58 -13.22 -9.04
CA LYS A 67 12.18 -13.33 -7.71
C LYS A 67 12.98 -12.07 -7.33
N GLU A 68 13.81 -11.59 -8.25
CA GLU A 68 14.65 -10.42 -8.01
C GLU A 68 13.82 -9.14 -7.87
N ARG A 69 12.78 -9.02 -8.70
CA ARG A 69 11.79 -7.95 -8.60
C ARG A 69 11.11 -7.93 -7.23
N LEU A 70 10.70 -9.07 -6.70
CA LEU A 70 10.08 -9.16 -5.38
C LEU A 70 11.06 -8.78 -4.25
N ARG A 71 12.35 -9.15 -4.38
CA ARG A 71 13.40 -8.72 -3.44
C ARG A 71 13.55 -7.19 -3.43
N GLN A 72 13.60 -6.57 -4.61
CA GLN A 72 13.72 -5.11 -4.73
C GLN A 72 12.50 -4.36 -4.20
N ILE A 73 11.29 -4.86 -4.52
CA ILE A 73 10.03 -4.33 -3.96
C ILE A 73 10.07 -4.41 -2.43
N ARG A 74 10.46 -5.57 -1.88
CA ARG A 74 10.57 -5.77 -0.44
C ARG A 74 11.57 -4.80 0.18
N LEU A 75 12.78 -4.70 -0.35
CA LEU A 75 13.81 -3.78 0.18
C LEU A 75 13.33 -2.32 0.15
N THR A 76 12.64 -1.91 -0.92
CA THR A 76 12.07 -0.57 -1.03
C THR A 76 11.05 -0.30 0.08
N VAL A 77 10.14 -1.25 0.31
CA VAL A 77 9.13 -1.14 1.38
C VAL A 77 9.79 -1.10 2.75
N LEU A 78 10.77 -1.97 3.01
CA LEU A 78 11.51 -1.98 4.27
C LEU A 78 12.19 -0.63 4.53
N ARG A 79 12.84 -0.05 3.52
CA ARG A 79 13.47 1.26 3.64
C ARG A 79 12.47 2.40 3.87
N HIS A 80 11.30 2.33 3.24
CA HIS A 80 10.28 3.35 3.42
C HIS A 80 9.80 3.42 4.89
N TYR A 81 9.54 2.28 5.52
CA TYR A 81 9.01 2.22 6.89
C TYR A 81 10.08 2.16 8.00
N SER A 82 11.37 2.15 7.65
CA SER A 82 12.46 2.03 8.64
C SER A 82 13.67 2.94 8.40
N GLY A 83 13.78 3.60 7.25
CA GLY A 83 14.94 4.42 6.87
C GLY A 83 15.96 3.69 5.99
N PHE A 84 17.11 4.32 5.75
CA PHE A 84 18.11 3.87 4.77
C PHE A 84 18.66 2.46 5.06
N ILE A 85 18.95 2.19 6.33
CA ILE A 85 19.30 0.87 6.86
C ILE A 85 18.03 0.32 7.54
N PRO A 86 17.33 -0.64 6.90
CA PRO A 86 16.14 -1.22 7.51
C PRO A 86 16.49 -1.95 8.81
N LYS A 87 15.67 -1.73 9.83
CA LYS A 87 15.81 -2.31 11.14
C LYS A 87 14.46 -2.50 11.82
N CYS A 88 14.44 -3.37 12.82
CA CYS A 88 13.32 -3.54 13.72
C CYS A 88 13.12 -2.27 14.56
N ALA A 89 11.91 -1.71 14.55
CA ALA A 89 11.54 -0.57 15.38
C ALA A 89 11.52 -0.88 16.88
N CYS A 90 11.64 -2.16 17.27
CA CYS A 90 11.67 -2.59 18.66
C CYS A 90 13.11 -2.85 19.16
N CYS A 91 13.82 -3.79 18.55
CA CYS A 91 15.12 -4.28 19.04
C CYS A 91 16.32 -3.93 18.16
N GLY A 92 16.12 -3.19 17.06
CA GLY A 92 17.22 -2.76 16.19
C GLY A 92 17.81 -3.80 15.24
N GLU A 93 17.38 -5.08 15.30
CA GLU A 93 17.73 -6.12 14.32
C GLU A 93 17.64 -5.59 12.89
N ASN A 94 18.67 -5.79 12.06
CA ASN A 94 18.80 -5.19 10.73
C ASN A 94 19.07 -6.19 9.60
N GLU A 95 19.18 -7.49 9.89
CA GLU A 95 19.23 -8.53 8.86
C GLU A 95 17.87 -8.58 8.12
N ILE A 96 17.90 -8.20 6.85
CA ILE A 96 16.73 -8.07 5.97
C ILE A 96 15.84 -9.32 5.95
N LYS A 97 16.45 -10.51 6.09
CA LYS A 97 15.74 -11.80 6.15
C LYS A 97 14.92 -11.96 7.43
N PHE A 98 15.30 -11.29 8.51
CA PHE A 98 14.58 -11.34 9.79
C PHE A 98 13.49 -10.29 9.92
N LEU A 99 13.42 -9.32 9.00
CA LEU A 99 12.46 -8.22 9.06
C LEU A 99 11.07 -8.64 8.54
N ALA A 100 10.03 -8.05 9.12
CA ALA A 100 8.64 -8.28 8.80
C ALA A 100 7.92 -6.93 8.72
N ILE A 101 6.92 -6.87 7.84
CA ILE A 101 6.00 -5.74 7.76
C ILE A 101 4.89 -6.01 8.76
N ASP A 102 4.74 -5.12 9.73
CA ASP A 102 3.71 -5.19 10.78
C ASP A 102 2.68 -4.06 10.59
N HIS A 103 1.45 -4.34 11.01
CA HIS A 103 0.40 -3.34 11.13
C HIS A 103 0.45 -2.70 12.52
N ILE A 104 0.69 -1.40 12.60
CA ILE A 104 0.83 -0.68 13.88
C ILE A 104 -0.41 -0.92 14.77
N ASN A 105 -1.61 -0.83 14.20
CA ASN A 105 -2.88 -1.01 14.90
C ASN A 105 -3.46 -2.44 14.81
N GLY A 106 -2.62 -3.43 14.46
CA GLY A 106 -3.07 -4.81 14.24
C GLY A 106 -3.96 -4.98 13.00
N GLY A 107 -4.74 -6.07 12.96
CA GLY A 107 -5.65 -6.35 11.84
C GLY A 107 -5.00 -6.97 10.60
N GLY A 108 -3.74 -7.39 10.68
CA GLY A 108 -3.01 -8.00 9.57
C GLY A 108 -3.67 -9.28 9.02
N THR A 109 -4.31 -10.08 9.88
CA THR A 109 -5.08 -11.26 9.46
C THR A 109 -6.27 -10.88 8.57
N ARG A 110 -7.03 -9.84 8.95
CA ARG A 110 -8.13 -9.32 8.14
C ARG A 110 -7.63 -8.76 6.81
N HIS A 111 -6.55 -7.96 6.85
CA HIS A 111 -5.96 -7.40 5.64
C HIS A 111 -5.46 -8.47 4.67
N ARG A 112 -4.82 -9.54 5.17
CA ARG A 112 -4.39 -10.66 4.31
C ARG A 112 -5.54 -11.37 3.63
N LYS A 113 -6.69 -11.51 4.29
CA LYS A 113 -7.91 -12.09 3.69
C LYS A 113 -8.48 -11.21 2.56
N THR A 114 -8.39 -9.89 2.69
CA THR A 114 -8.86 -8.94 1.66
C THR A 114 -7.90 -8.81 0.47
N MET A 115 -6.64 -9.22 0.63
CA MET A 115 -5.65 -9.17 -0.45
C MET A 115 -5.78 -10.40 -1.37
N VAL A 116 -6.09 -10.14 -2.65
CA VAL A 116 -6.02 -11.12 -3.77
C VAL A 116 -6.88 -12.37 -3.55
N ASN A 117 -8.21 -12.19 -3.45
CA ASN A 117 -9.19 -13.29 -3.42
C ASN A 117 -8.84 -14.41 -2.40
N GLY A 118 -8.31 -14.05 -1.23
CA GLY A 118 -7.98 -15.00 -0.16
C GLY A 118 -6.68 -15.79 -0.35
N LYS A 119 -5.89 -15.57 -1.40
CA LYS A 119 -4.67 -16.36 -1.71
C LYS A 119 -3.37 -15.80 -1.13
N GLY A 120 -3.44 -14.85 -0.20
CA GLY A 120 -2.25 -14.31 0.47
C GLY A 120 -1.34 -13.54 -0.50
N GLY A 121 -1.76 -12.33 -0.87
CA GLY A 121 -0.92 -11.44 -1.68
C GLY A 121 0.41 -11.08 -0.99
N ASN A 122 1.45 -10.80 -1.78
CA ASN A 122 2.71 -10.26 -1.28
C ASN A 122 2.47 -8.85 -0.70
N MET A 123 2.57 -8.71 0.62
CA MET A 123 2.30 -7.45 1.34
C MET A 123 3.15 -6.28 0.82
N ALA A 124 4.43 -6.51 0.54
CA ALA A 124 5.30 -5.46 0.04
C ALA A 124 4.85 -4.96 -1.34
N ALA A 125 4.48 -5.87 -2.25
CA ALA A 125 3.93 -5.50 -3.55
C ALA A 125 2.60 -4.75 -3.42
N TRP A 126 1.74 -5.16 -2.49
CA TRP A 126 0.49 -4.46 -2.19
C TRP A 126 0.76 -3.04 -1.69
N LEU A 127 1.66 -2.86 -0.71
CA LEU A 127 1.99 -1.55 -0.16
C LEU A 127 2.56 -0.62 -1.22
N LEU A 128 3.49 -1.13 -2.04
CA LEU A 128 4.06 -0.36 -3.12
C LEU A 128 3.00 0.07 -4.15
N LYS A 129 2.08 -0.84 -4.51
CA LYS A 129 0.98 -0.54 -5.44
C LYS A 129 0.00 0.50 -4.90
N ASN A 130 -0.21 0.52 -3.58
CA ASN A 130 -1.15 1.42 -2.91
C ASN A 130 -0.50 2.72 -2.41
N GLY A 131 0.72 3.03 -2.87
CA GLY A 131 1.36 4.32 -2.59
C GLY A 131 2.04 4.42 -1.23
N LEU A 132 2.35 3.28 -0.59
CA LEU A 132 3.03 3.20 0.71
C LEU A 132 2.26 3.99 1.80
N PRO A 133 1.01 3.61 2.12
CA PRO A 133 0.22 4.31 3.12
C PRO A 133 0.81 4.19 4.53
N GLU A 134 0.48 5.12 5.41
CA GLU A 134 0.83 5.03 6.83
C GLU A 134 0.14 3.84 7.54
N GLY A 135 0.49 3.62 8.82
CA GLY A 135 -0.10 2.56 9.65
C GLY A 135 0.68 1.23 9.64
N TYR A 136 1.86 1.21 9.03
CA TYR A 136 2.76 0.07 8.99
C TYR A 136 4.10 0.40 9.63
N GLN A 137 4.76 -0.60 10.19
CA GLN A 137 6.10 -0.50 10.74
C GLN A 137 6.93 -1.73 10.38
N ILE A 138 8.25 -1.65 10.56
CA ILE A 138 9.15 -2.79 10.40
C ILE A 138 9.51 -3.35 11.77
N LEU A 139 9.28 -4.66 11.96
CA LEU A 139 9.69 -5.41 13.15
C LEU A 139 10.50 -6.63 12.71
N CYS A 140 11.36 -7.20 13.55
CA CYS A 140 11.86 -8.55 13.30
C CYS A 140 10.73 -9.58 13.51
N HIS A 141 10.87 -10.78 12.95
CA HIS A 141 9.86 -11.84 13.07
C HIS A 141 9.49 -12.14 14.52
N ASN A 142 10.47 -12.17 15.43
CA ASN A 142 10.23 -12.42 16.85
C ASN A 142 9.46 -11.28 17.52
N CYS A 143 9.81 -10.02 17.26
CA CYS A 143 9.08 -8.87 17.81
C CYS A 143 7.64 -8.78 17.26
N ASN A 144 7.46 -9.08 15.97
CA ASN A 144 6.15 -9.12 15.33
C ASN A 144 5.27 -10.23 15.92
N MET A 145 5.83 -11.44 16.07
CA MET A 145 5.15 -12.55 16.75
C MET A 145 4.81 -12.18 18.19
N ALA A 146 5.74 -11.59 18.93
CA ALA A 146 5.52 -11.23 20.31
C ALA A 146 4.35 -10.25 20.48
N LYS A 147 4.32 -9.20 19.65
CA LYS A 147 3.19 -8.28 19.58
C LYS A 147 1.87 -9.01 19.27
N GLY A 148 1.90 -9.97 18.34
CA GLY A 148 0.70 -10.72 17.93
C GLY A 148 0.17 -11.70 18.97
N PHE A 149 1.05 -12.39 19.69
CA PHE A 149 0.68 -13.41 20.69
C PHE A 149 0.45 -12.83 22.09
N TRP A 150 1.30 -11.89 22.51
CA TRP A 150 1.33 -11.38 23.88
C TRP A 150 0.94 -9.90 23.99
N GLY A 151 0.56 -9.27 22.89
CA GLY A 151 0.18 -7.85 22.83
C GLY A 151 1.36 -6.88 22.84
N SER A 152 2.51 -7.28 23.41
CA SER A 152 3.75 -6.50 23.41
C SER A 152 4.98 -7.39 23.17
N CYS A 153 6.10 -6.75 22.83
CA CYS A 153 7.40 -7.42 22.79
C CYS A 153 8.10 -7.27 24.14
N PRO A 154 8.71 -8.33 24.70
CA PRO A 154 9.43 -8.26 25.99
C PRO A 154 10.54 -7.20 26.06
N HIS A 155 11.14 -6.82 24.93
CA HIS A 155 12.12 -5.72 24.88
C HIS A 155 11.56 -4.35 25.30
N LYS A 156 10.24 -4.19 25.38
CA LYS A 156 9.59 -2.93 25.81
C LYS A 156 9.28 -2.89 27.31
N THR A 157 9.41 -4.02 27.99
CA THR A 157 9.11 -4.18 29.42
C THR A 157 10.37 -4.40 30.26
N LEU A 158 11.51 -4.54 29.59
CA LEU A 158 12.86 -4.60 30.16
C LEU A 158 13.52 -3.22 29.99
#